data_AF-A0A1V3WWK0-F1
#
_entry.id   AF-A0A1V3WWK0-F1
#
_cell.length_a   1.000
_cell.length_b   1.000
_cell.length_c   1.000
_cell.angle_alpha   90.00
_cell.angle_beta   90.00
_cell.angle_gamma   90.00
#
_symmetry.space_group_name_H-M   'P 1'
#
loop_
_entity.id
_entity.type
_entity.pdbx_description
1 polymer ?
#
loop_
_entity_poly.entity_id
_entity_poly.type
_entity_poly.pdbx_seq_one_letter_code
_entity_poly.pdbx_strand_id
1 'polypeptide(L)'
;MTAVLTDERDLVEYYFNQPWSDGLPVVPPTPERVAAVLDVLGGQPGELVARIPPRWGSLTRELLAVNMVMAGCKPEYAPVVRAAVLALTDTRFNLNGIQATTHVVSPLIVVNGPIARRIGMNSGGNVFGSGNRANATIGRAIRLIMLTVGGGIPGELDKSTLGHPGKYTFCIAENEAASPWAPYHVEHGYARTTAPSWSSGRSPAQRDQSHFR
;
A
#
# COMPACT_ATOMS: atom_id res chain seq x y z
N MET A 1 17.90 -25.69 -18.97
CA MET A 1 17.24 -24.82 -17.98
C MET A 1 15.99 -24.25 -18.65
N THR A 2 15.06 -25.13 -18.98
CA THR A 2 13.87 -24.79 -19.76
C THR A 2 12.73 -25.62 -19.20
N ALA A 3 11.69 -24.93 -18.73
CA ALA A 3 10.44 -25.56 -18.39
C ALA A 3 9.67 -25.80 -19.69
N VAL A 4 9.21 -27.04 -19.89
CA VAL A 4 8.18 -27.33 -20.88
C VAL A 4 6.86 -27.08 -20.15
N LEU A 5 6.16 -26.01 -20.53
CA LEU A 5 4.84 -25.69 -19.99
C LEU A 5 3.84 -26.66 -20.62
N THR A 6 3.43 -27.68 -19.88
CA THR A 6 2.35 -28.58 -20.27
C THR A 6 1.04 -28.09 -19.66
N ASP A 7 0.23 -27.48 -20.53
CA ASP A 7 -1.22 -27.22 -20.47
C ASP A 7 -1.84 -26.66 -19.17
N GLU A 8 -2.07 -25.34 -19.18
CA GLU A 8 -3.09 -24.56 -18.49
C GLU A 8 -2.81 -23.10 -18.91
N ARG A 9 -3.82 -22.23 -19.09
CA ARG A 9 -3.62 -20.83 -19.53
C ARG A 9 -2.39 -20.21 -18.87
N ASP A 10 -1.44 -19.69 -19.65
CA ASP A 10 -0.30 -18.96 -19.12
C ASP A 10 -0.83 -17.73 -18.36
N LEU A 11 -0.99 -17.89 -17.05
CA LEU A 11 -1.62 -16.87 -16.22
C LEU A 11 -0.75 -15.62 -16.18
N VAL A 12 0.58 -15.77 -16.26
CA VAL A 12 1.50 -14.63 -16.27
C VAL A 12 1.20 -13.77 -17.50
N GLU A 13 1.16 -14.38 -18.69
CA GLU A 13 0.83 -13.67 -19.93
C GLU A 13 -0.63 -13.17 -19.95
N TYR A 14 -1.58 -13.92 -19.39
CA TYR A 14 -2.96 -13.46 -19.26
C TYR A 14 -3.05 -12.15 -18.47
N TYR A 15 -2.42 -12.07 -17.29
CA TYR A 15 -2.44 -10.86 -16.47
C TYR A 15 -1.63 -9.71 -17.07
N PHE A 16 -0.54 -9.99 -17.79
CA PHE A 16 0.22 -8.96 -18.52
C PHE A 16 -0.60 -8.30 -19.63
N ASN A 17 -1.44 -9.08 -20.32
CA ASN A 17 -2.32 -8.56 -21.37
C ASN A 17 -3.52 -7.76 -20.84
N GLN A 18 -3.69 -7.66 -19.52
CA GLN A 18 -4.69 -6.81 -18.87
C GLN A 18 -4.04 -5.53 -18.33
N PRO A 19 -4.80 -4.43 -18.17
CA PRO A 19 -4.31 -3.19 -17.56
C PRO A 19 -4.23 -3.30 -16.02
N TRP A 20 -3.73 -4.43 -15.52
CA TRP A 20 -3.64 -4.75 -14.09
C TRP A 20 -2.21 -4.97 -13.60
N SER A 21 -1.25 -5.00 -14.50
CA SER A 21 0.17 -5.10 -14.19
C SER A 21 0.85 -3.73 -14.21
N ASP A 22 1.85 -3.58 -13.35
CA ASP A 22 2.82 -2.49 -13.32
C ASP A 22 4.04 -2.77 -14.21
N GLY A 23 3.98 -3.76 -15.10
CA GLY A 23 5.11 -4.23 -15.92
C GLY A 23 5.90 -5.38 -15.29
N LEU A 24 5.52 -5.82 -14.08
CA LEU A 24 6.06 -7.00 -13.42
C LEU A 24 5.00 -8.13 -13.38
N PRO A 25 5.41 -9.41 -13.30
CA PRO A 25 4.47 -10.51 -13.10
C PRO A 25 3.67 -10.32 -11.81
N VAL A 26 2.39 -10.69 -11.84
CA VAL A 26 1.52 -10.68 -10.66
C VAL A 26 1.28 -12.09 -10.15
N VAL A 27 0.99 -12.22 -8.86
CA VAL A 27 0.51 -13.48 -8.30
C VAL A 27 -1.00 -13.57 -8.58
N PRO A 28 -1.50 -14.66 -9.21
CA PRO A 28 -2.92 -14.80 -9.48
C PRO A 28 -3.76 -14.70 -8.19
N PRO A 29 -4.74 -13.77 -8.13
CA PRO A 29 -5.63 -13.60 -6.98
C PRO A 29 -6.73 -14.66 -6.97
N THR A 30 -6.38 -15.90 -6.64
CA THR A 30 -7.37 -16.98 -6.49
C THR A 30 -8.31 -16.70 -5.31
N PRO A 31 -9.55 -17.23 -5.31
CA PRO A 31 -10.51 -17.02 -4.23
C PRO A 31 -9.94 -17.32 -2.84
N GLU A 32 -9.13 -18.37 -2.70
CA GLU A 32 -8.53 -18.80 -1.43
C GLU A 32 -7.50 -17.79 -0.92
N ARG A 33 -6.68 -17.25 -1.82
CA ARG A 33 -5.68 -16.23 -1.47
C ARG A 33 -6.34 -14.92 -1.07
N VAL A 34 -7.41 -14.53 -1.78
CA VAL A 34 -8.19 -13.32 -1.46
C VAL A 34 -8.91 -13.48 -0.12
N ALA A 35 -9.54 -14.64 0.12
CA ALA A 35 -10.21 -14.95 1.39
C ALA A 35 -9.23 -14.87 2.58
N ALA A 36 -8.03 -15.42 2.46
CA ALA A 36 -7.03 -15.34 3.53
C ALA A 36 -6.64 -13.90 3.91
N VAL A 37 -6.62 -12.96 2.95
CA VAL A 37 -6.39 -11.53 3.24
C VAL A 37 -7.62 -10.90 3.87
N LEU A 38 -8.82 -11.23 3.39
CA LEU A 38 -10.09 -10.74 3.94
C LEU A 38 -10.27 -11.17 5.40
N ASP A 39 -9.88 -12.38 5.77
CA ASP A 39 -9.95 -12.87 7.16
C ASP A 39 -9.13 -11.99 8.11
N VAL A 40 -7.95 -11.52 7.67
CA VAL A 40 -7.11 -10.60 8.45
C VAL A 40 -7.69 -9.19 8.50
N LEU A 41 -8.31 -8.72 7.42
CA LEU A 41 -8.97 -7.42 7.38
C LEU A 41 -10.26 -7.40 8.23
N GLY A 42 -10.94 -8.54 8.35
CA GLY A 42 -12.29 -8.68 8.86
C GLY A 42 -13.33 -7.95 8.00
N GLY A 43 -14.54 -7.76 8.54
CA GLY A 43 -15.61 -6.97 7.92
C GLY A 43 -16.21 -7.58 6.64
N GLN A 44 -16.99 -6.78 5.91
CA GLN A 44 -17.71 -7.27 4.71
C GLN A 44 -16.88 -7.02 3.43
N PRO A 45 -16.77 -7.99 2.50
CA PRO A 45 -15.96 -7.83 1.28
C PRO A 45 -16.31 -6.59 0.43
N GLY A 46 -17.60 -6.25 0.33
CA GLY A 46 -18.09 -5.09 -0.40
C GLY A 46 -17.96 -3.75 0.33
N GLU A 47 -17.47 -3.73 1.57
CA GLU A 47 -17.31 -2.49 2.33
C GLU A 47 -16.31 -1.56 1.66
N LEU A 48 -16.69 -0.30 1.46
CA LEU A 48 -15.86 0.74 0.87
C LEU A 48 -14.72 1.12 1.83
N VAL A 49 -13.47 0.96 1.39
CA VAL A 49 -12.29 1.39 2.13
C VAL A 49 -11.97 2.86 1.80
N ALA A 50 -11.91 3.21 0.52
CA ALA A 50 -11.62 4.57 0.06
C ALA A 50 -12.03 4.77 -1.41
N ARG A 51 -12.05 6.02 -1.87
CA ARG A 51 -12.12 6.35 -3.31
C ARG A 51 -10.75 6.80 -3.80
N ILE A 52 -10.25 6.14 -4.85
CA ILE A 52 -8.87 6.34 -5.32
C ILE A 52 -8.89 7.30 -6.52
N PRO A 53 -8.34 8.52 -6.42
CA PRO A 53 -8.16 9.40 -7.57
C PRO A 53 -7.12 8.82 -8.55
N PRO A 54 -7.00 9.34 -9.78
CA PRO A 54 -7.82 10.41 -10.39
C PRO A 54 -9.21 9.95 -10.90
N ARG A 55 -9.42 8.65 -11.13
CA ARG A 55 -10.72 8.11 -11.58
C ARG A 55 -11.79 8.13 -10.47
N TRP A 56 -11.38 8.29 -9.21
CA TRP A 56 -12.24 8.17 -8.03
C TRP A 56 -12.93 6.81 -7.93
N GLY A 57 -12.21 5.76 -8.34
CA GLY A 57 -12.68 4.38 -8.28
C GLY A 57 -12.93 3.95 -6.84
N SER A 58 -13.97 3.13 -6.64
CA SER A 58 -14.34 2.62 -5.31
C SER A 58 -13.45 1.43 -4.95
N LEU A 59 -12.57 1.60 -3.97
CA LEU A 59 -11.77 0.50 -3.43
C LEU A 59 -12.57 -0.18 -2.32
N THR A 60 -13.12 -1.36 -2.61
CA THR A 60 -13.74 -2.24 -1.60
C THR A 60 -12.67 -3.05 -0.85
N ARG A 61 -13.03 -3.68 0.27
CA ARG A 61 -12.13 -4.60 0.99
C ARG A 61 -11.67 -5.76 0.10
N GLU A 62 -12.57 -6.28 -0.73
CA GLU A 62 -12.24 -7.31 -1.72
C GLU A 62 -11.20 -6.81 -2.74
N LEU A 63 -11.40 -5.62 -3.33
CA LEU A 63 -10.43 -5.06 -4.29
C LEU A 63 -9.08 -4.73 -3.64
N LEU A 64 -9.08 -4.32 -2.36
CA LEU A 64 -7.86 -4.18 -1.57
C LEU A 64 -7.14 -5.52 -1.45
N ALA A 65 -7.85 -6.59 -1.08
CA ALA A 65 -7.29 -7.93 -0.96
C ALA A 65 -6.75 -8.46 -2.30
N VAL A 66 -7.49 -8.28 -3.40
CA VAL A 66 -7.06 -8.67 -4.75
C VAL A 66 -5.74 -7.99 -5.13
N ASN A 67 -5.62 -6.67 -4.95
CA ASN A 67 -4.39 -5.93 -5.26
C ASN A 67 -3.21 -6.34 -4.37
N MET A 68 -3.48 -6.63 -3.09
CA MET A 68 -2.45 -7.17 -2.20
C MET A 68 -1.94 -8.53 -2.67
N VAL A 69 -2.83 -9.44 -3.07
CA VAL A 69 -2.43 -10.75 -3.59
C VAL A 69 -1.62 -10.57 -4.86
N MET A 70 -2.10 -9.78 -5.83
CA MET A 70 -1.37 -9.50 -7.07
C MET A 70 0.05 -8.97 -6.84
N ALA A 71 0.23 -8.12 -5.83
CA ALA A 71 1.54 -7.59 -5.45
C ALA A 71 2.46 -8.62 -4.76
N GLY A 72 1.94 -9.78 -4.34
CA GLY A 72 2.66 -10.81 -3.62
C GLY A 72 2.71 -10.60 -2.10
N CYS A 73 1.83 -9.76 -1.54
CA CYS A 73 1.75 -9.56 -0.09
C CYS A 73 1.40 -10.86 0.64
N LYS A 74 1.83 -10.94 1.91
CA LYS A 74 1.24 -11.89 2.86
C LYS A 74 -0.02 -11.28 3.49
N PRO A 75 -1.00 -12.09 3.93
CA PRO A 75 -2.20 -11.59 4.63
C PRO A 75 -1.89 -10.70 5.84
N GLU A 76 -0.86 -11.03 6.62
CA GLU A 76 -0.43 -10.26 7.80
C GLU A 76 -0.03 -8.79 7.50
N TYR A 77 0.17 -8.42 6.23
CA TYR A 77 0.49 -7.06 5.80
C TYR A 77 -0.76 -6.18 5.64
N ALA A 78 -1.96 -6.78 5.63
CA ALA A 78 -3.21 -6.08 5.31
C ALA A 78 -3.50 -4.84 6.16
N PRO A 79 -3.25 -4.84 7.49
CA PRO A 79 -3.46 -3.65 8.31
C PRO A 79 -2.60 -2.47 7.87
N VAL A 80 -1.36 -2.72 7.41
CA VAL A 80 -0.44 -1.69 6.94
C VAL A 80 -0.89 -1.13 5.59
N VAL A 81 -1.24 -2.01 4.64
CA VAL A 81 -1.72 -1.57 3.31
C VAL A 81 -3.01 -0.77 3.45
N ARG A 82 -3.97 -1.22 4.28
CA ARG A 82 -5.20 -0.48 4.55
C ARG A 82 -4.92 0.89 5.16
N ALA A 83 -4.05 0.96 6.17
CA ALA A 83 -3.69 2.23 6.80
C ALA A 83 -3.01 3.19 5.81
N ALA A 84 -2.11 2.69 4.97
CA ALA A 84 -1.45 3.47 3.93
C ALA A 84 -2.45 4.03 2.90
N VAL A 85 -3.42 3.23 2.43
CA VAL A 85 -4.49 3.73 1.53
C VAL A 85 -5.29 4.85 2.19
N LEU A 86 -5.70 4.68 3.45
CA LEU A 86 -6.45 5.70 4.17
C LEU A 86 -5.64 7.00 4.34
N ALA A 87 -4.34 6.88 4.63
CA ALA A 87 -3.45 8.04 4.72
C ALA A 87 -3.27 8.76 3.37
N LEU A 88 -3.07 8.01 2.29
CA LEU A 88 -2.92 8.59 0.94
C LEU A 88 -4.20 9.24 0.43
N THR A 89 -5.37 8.76 0.85
CA THR A 89 -6.67 9.30 0.44
C THR A 89 -7.19 10.39 1.37
N ASP A 90 -6.43 10.75 2.41
CA ASP A 90 -6.66 11.96 3.18
C ASP A 90 -6.48 13.19 2.28
N THR A 91 -7.42 14.13 2.36
CA THR A 91 -7.45 15.31 1.49
C THR A 91 -6.20 16.18 1.65
N ARG A 92 -5.54 16.15 2.82
CA ARG A 92 -4.29 16.89 3.09
C ARG A 92 -3.11 16.36 2.29
N PHE A 93 -3.11 15.08 1.90
CA PHE A 93 -2.03 14.50 1.11
C PHE A 93 -2.14 14.84 -0.39
N ASN A 94 -3.35 15.15 -0.87
CA ASN A 94 -3.63 15.51 -2.28
C ASN A 94 -3.10 14.46 -3.29
N LEU A 95 -3.50 13.20 -3.14
CA LEU A 95 -3.10 12.12 -4.05
C LEU A 95 -3.50 12.38 -5.51
N ASN A 96 -4.61 13.09 -5.75
CA ASN A 96 -5.03 13.46 -7.10
C ASN A 96 -3.97 14.32 -7.80
N GLY A 97 -3.48 15.37 -7.13
CA GLY A 97 -2.40 16.20 -7.66
C GLY A 97 -1.11 15.40 -7.91
N ILE A 98 -0.79 14.45 -7.04
CA ILE A 98 0.41 13.61 -7.17
C ILE A 98 0.31 12.65 -8.37
N GLN A 99 -0.86 12.11 -8.69
CA GLN A 99 -1.02 11.19 -9.81
C GLN A 99 -1.16 11.90 -11.16
N ALA A 100 -1.82 13.05 -11.19
CA ALA A 100 -2.10 13.79 -12.42
C ALA A 100 -1.01 14.82 -12.80
N THR A 101 0.07 14.94 -12.00
CA THR A 101 1.14 15.89 -12.27
C THR A 101 2.06 15.44 -13.40
N THR A 102 2.66 16.41 -14.09
CA THR A 102 3.75 16.19 -15.04
C THR A 102 5.10 15.98 -14.34
N HIS A 103 5.20 16.30 -13.05
CA HIS A 103 6.41 16.13 -12.26
C HIS A 103 6.77 14.66 -12.02
N VAL A 104 8.03 14.42 -11.68
CA VAL A 104 8.58 13.10 -11.33
C VAL A 104 8.33 12.85 -9.85
N VAL A 105 7.26 12.13 -9.49
CA VAL A 105 6.87 11.90 -8.10
C VAL A 105 6.33 10.49 -7.87
N SER A 106 6.51 9.99 -6.65
CA SER A 106 5.87 8.77 -6.15
C SER A 106 5.64 8.91 -4.64
N PRO A 107 4.48 8.48 -4.11
CA PRO A 107 4.25 8.46 -2.66
C PRO A 107 5.23 7.53 -1.94
N LEU A 108 5.96 8.05 -0.96
CA LEU A 108 6.73 7.22 -0.03
C LEU A 108 5.86 6.81 1.15
N ILE A 109 5.75 5.50 1.39
CA ILE A 109 5.13 4.96 2.59
C ILE A 109 6.20 4.72 3.65
N VAL A 110 6.04 5.36 4.81
CA VAL A 110 6.90 5.12 5.97
C VAL A 110 6.06 4.45 7.05
N VAL A 111 6.39 3.21 7.38
CA VAL A 111 5.70 2.42 8.40
C VAL A 111 6.44 2.56 9.71
N ASN A 112 5.74 3.03 10.72
CA ASN A 112 6.28 3.19 12.07
C ASN A 112 5.50 2.31 13.08
N GLY A 113 6.18 1.91 14.15
CA GLY A 113 5.61 1.20 15.29
C GLY A 113 5.85 -0.31 15.30
N PRO A 114 5.34 -1.02 16.32
CA PRO A 114 5.62 -2.44 16.55
C PRO A 114 5.24 -3.35 15.38
N ILE A 115 4.27 -2.94 14.55
CA ILE A 115 3.82 -3.71 13.40
C ILE A 115 4.94 -3.93 12.37
N ALA A 116 5.82 -2.92 12.16
CA ALA A 116 6.91 -3.01 11.21
C ALA A 116 7.86 -4.16 11.57
N ARG A 117 8.22 -4.29 12.86
CA ARG A 117 9.03 -5.40 13.37
C ARG A 117 8.29 -6.74 13.27
N ARG A 118 7.02 -6.76 13.65
CA ARG A 118 6.18 -7.97 13.65
C ARG A 118 6.07 -8.63 12.27
N ILE A 119 5.95 -7.83 11.21
CA ILE A 119 5.83 -8.33 9.84
C ILE A 119 7.18 -8.43 9.12
N GLY A 120 8.28 -8.17 9.84
CA GLY A 120 9.65 -8.29 9.34
C GLY A 120 10.03 -7.26 8.29
N MET A 121 9.55 -6.01 8.39
CA MET A 121 9.98 -4.93 7.51
C MET A 121 11.45 -4.56 7.75
N ASN A 122 12.14 -4.16 6.68
CA ASN A 122 13.49 -3.62 6.75
C ASN A 122 13.46 -2.11 7.04
N SER A 123 14.23 -1.68 8.04
CA SER A 123 14.49 -0.28 8.39
C SER A 123 15.99 0.09 8.32
N GLY A 124 16.85 -0.86 7.93
CA GLY A 124 18.31 -0.74 8.01
C GLY A 124 18.99 -0.51 6.68
N GLY A 125 20.14 -1.16 6.46
CA GLY A 125 20.89 -1.04 5.21
C GLY A 125 20.05 -1.41 3.99
N ASN A 126 20.31 -0.73 2.86
CA ASN A 126 19.61 -0.94 1.59
C ASN A 126 18.07 -0.78 1.70
N VAL A 127 17.57 0.11 2.57
CA VAL A 127 16.13 0.24 2.89
C VAL A 127 15.24 0.51 1.67
N PHE A 128 15.77 1.24 0.67
CA PHE A 128 15.09 1.53 -0.59
C PHE A 128 15.40 0.51 -1.70
N GLY A 129 16.27 -0.46 -1.43
CA GLY A 129 16.68 -1.48 -2.39
C GLY A 129 15.85 -2.77 -2.28
N SER A 130 16.31 -3.80 -2.99
CA SER A 130 15.67 -5.11 -3.03
C SER A 130 15.96 -5.95 -1.77
N GLY A 131 15.19 -7.03 -1.60
CA GLY A 131 15.51 -8.12 -0.65
C GLY A 131 14.53 -8.28 0.52
N ASN A 132 13.67 -7.29 0.81
CA ASN A 132 12.64 -7.44 1.83
C ASN A 132 11.23 -7.53 1.22
N ARG A 133 10.56 -8.67 1.44
CA ARG A 133 9.21 -8.92 0.88
C ARG A 133 8.16 -7.94 1.40
N ALA A 134 8.18 -7.58 2.70
CA ALA A 134 7.18 -6.68 3.27
C ALA A 134 7.31 -5.29 2.63
N ASN A 135 8.49 -4.68 2.63
CA ASN A 135 8.75 -3.39 1.99
C ASN A 135 8.35 -3.42 0.51
N ALA A 136 8.87 -4.40 -0.25
CA ALA A 136 8.65 -4.48 -1.68
C ALA A 136 7.16 -4.64 -2.04
N THR A 137 6.46 -5.58 -1.40
CA THR A 137 5.08 -5.93 -1.77
C THR A 137 4.06 -4.95 -1.22
N ILE A 138 4.29 -4.34 -0.04
CA ILE A 138 3.39 -3.28 0.48
C ILE A 138 3.42 -2.07 -0.46
N GLY A 139 4.62 -1.59 -0.83
CA GLY A 139 4.75 -0.48 -1.76
C GLY A 139 4.14 -0.81 -3.14
N ARG A 140 4.37 -2.02 -3.64
CA ARG A 140 3.78 -2.49 -4.90
C ARG A 140 2.26 -2.61 -4.83
N ALA A 141 1.68 -3.09 -3.72
CA ALA A 141 0.23 -3.17 -3.55
C ALA A 141 -0.41 -1.78 -3.66
N ILE A 142 0.21 -0.76 -3.04
CA ILE A 142 -0.23 0.63 -3.17
C ILE A 142 -0.16 1.09 -4.62
N ARG A 143 0.93 0.78 -5.35
CA ARG A 143 1.01 1.10 -6.79
C ARG A 143 -0.13 0.45 -7.57
N LEU A 144 -0.35 -0.85 -7.38
CA LEU A 144 -1.37 -1.58 -8.12
C LEU A 144 -2.77 -1.02 -7.84
N ILE A 145 -3.06 -0.61 -6.60
CA ILE A 145 -4.33 0.06 -6.25
C ILE A 145 -4.47 1.40 -7.00
N MET A 146 -3.41 2.22 -7.02
CA MET A 146 -3.40 3.48 -7.77
C MET A 146 -3.62 3.24 -9.28
N LEU A 147 -3.08 2.16 -9.82
CA LEU A 147 -3.21 1.79 -11.24
C LEU A 147 -4.60 1.23 -11.55
N THR A 148 -5.01 0.15 -10.89
CA THR A 148 -6.23 -0.62 -11.22
C THR A 148 -7.50 0.11 -10.81
N VAL A 149 -7.51 0.71 -9.63
CA VAL A 149 -8.68 1.39 -9.07
C VAL A 149 -8.62 2.89 -9.36
N GLY A 150 -7.47 3.51 -9.14
CA GLY A 150 -7.26 4.94 -9.37
C GLY A 150 -7.18 5.33 -10.84
N GLY A 151 -6.82 4.40 -11.71
CA GLY A 151 -6.59 4.65 -13.13
C GLY A 151 -5.27 5.35 -13.43
N GLY A 152 -4.28 5.32 -12.52
CA GLY A 152 -2.95 5.89 -12.68
C GLY A 152 -2.06 5.19 -13.72
N ILE A 153 -2.64 4.90 -14.89
CA ILE A 153 -2.02 4.28 -16.05
C ILE A 153 -1.11 5.31 -16.74
N PRO A 154 0.19 5.01 -16.96
CA PRO A 154 1.12 5.88 -17.66
C PRO A 154 0.58 6.34 -19.02
N GLY A 155 0.64 7.65 -19.29
CA GLY A 155 0.16 8.26 -20.54
C GLY A 155 -1.33 8.60 -20.53
N GLU A 156 -2.15 7.84 -19.82
CA GLU A 156 -3.60 8.10 -19.72
C GLU A 156 -3.92 9.13 -18.63
N LEU A 157 -3.90 8.74 -17.35
CA LEU A 157 -4.17 9.65 -16.22
C LEU A 157 -2.92 9.91 -15.39
N ASP A 158 -1.89 9.07 -15.50
CA ASP A 158 -0.55 9.39 -15.00
C ASP A 158 0.20 10.20 -16.06
N LYS A 159 0.51 11.46 -15.72
CA LYS A 159 1.05 12.46 -16.65
C LYS A 159 2.54 12.76 -16.46
N SER A 160 3.25 12.01 -15.61
CA SER A 160 4.69 12.23 -15.40
C SER A 160 5.48 12.18 -16.70
N THR A 161 6.40 13.13 -16.90
CA THR A 161 7.20 13.23 -18.14
C THR A 161 8.35 12.21 -18.22
N LEU A 162 9.03 11.93 -17.11
CA LEU A 162 10.17 10.99 -17.05
C LEU A 162 9.89 9.73 -16.22
N GLY A 163 8.86 9.75 -15.38
CA GLY A 163 8.55 8.66 -14.42
C GLY A 163 9.53 8.60 -13.23
N HIS A 164 9.07 8.10 -12.09
CA HIS A 164 9.89 7.89 -10.88
C HIS A 164 10.02 6.37 -10.63
N PRO A 165 11.22 5.81 -10.41
CA PRO A 165 11.39 4.36 -10.17
C PRO A 165 10.60 3.83 -8.97
N GLY A 166 10.38 4.66 -7.95
CA GLY A 166 9.52 4.33 -6.80
C GLY A 166 8.06 4.06 -7.17
N LYS A 167 7.63 4.35 -8.41
CA LYS A 167 6.31 3.92 -8.90
C LYS A 167 6.19 2.40 -9.03
N TYR A 168 7.25 1.59 -8.94
CA TYR A 168 7.10 0.14 -8.79
C TYR A 168 6.85 -0.27 -7.32
N THR A 169 7.61 0.33 -6.41
CA THR A 169 7.45 0.16 -4.96
C THR A 169 8.22 1.24 -4.22
N PHE A 170 7.62 1.82 -3.18
CA PHE A 170 8.28 2.83 -2.36
C PHE A 170 7.74 2.81 -0.92
N CYS A 171 8.21 1.83 -0.15
CA CYS A 171 7.76 1.61 1.23
C CYS A 171 8.93 1.18 2.12
N ILE A 172 9.08 1.83 3.28
CA ILE A 172 10.14 1.59 4.25
C ILE A 172 9.58 1.51 5.66
N ALA A 173 10.35 0.96 6.59
CA ALA A 173 10.08 1.09 8.02
C ALA A 173 10.99 2.14 8.66
N GLU A 174 10.48 2.85 9.66
CA GLU A 174 11.29 3.72 10.49
C GLU A 174 12.30 2.92 11.31
N ASN A 175 13.54 3.42 11.41
CA ASN A 175 14.58 2.82 12.22
C ASN A 175 14.55 3.34 13.67
N GLU A 176 13.53 2.94 14.43
CA GLU A 176 13.37 3.35 15.84
C GLU A 176 14.60 3.01 16.70
N ALA A 177 15.30 1.91 16.41
CA ALA A 177 16.39 1.41 17.23
C ALA A 177 17.68 2.24 17.10
N ALA A 178 17.91 2.87 15.94
CA ALA A 178 19.06 3.71 15.68
C ALA A 178 18.72 5.22 15.64
N SER A 179 17.46 5.57 15.92
CA SER A 179 16.99 6.95 15.95
C SER A 179 17.34 7.61 17.29
N PRO A 180 17.90 8.83 17.31
CA PRO A 180 18.07 9.60 18.54
C PRO A 180 16.76 10.21 19.04
N TRP A 181 15.70 10.20 18.21
CA TRP A 181 14.38 10.75 18.52
C TRP A 181 13.43 9.70 19.09
N ALA A 182 12.35 10.16 19.72
CA ALA A 182 11.28 9.25 20.09
C ALA A 182 10.64 8.66 18.82
N PRO A 183 10.11 7.43 18.85
CA PRO A 183 9.43 6.86 17.70
C PRO A 183 8.35 7.80 17.16
N TYR A 184 8.22 7.93 15.84
CA TYR A 184 7.32 8.91 15.22
C TYR A 184 5.89 8.88 15.78
N HIS A 185 5.30 7.69 15.98
CA HIS A 185 3.96 7.55 16.56
C HIS A 185 3.88 8.14 17.98
N VAL A 186 4.93 8.03 18.79
CA VAL A 186 4.99 8.57 20.15
C VAL A 186 5.00 10.10 20.12
N GLU A 187 5.80 10.70 19.22
CA GLU A 187 5.81 12.16 19.02
C GLU A 187 4.44 12.70 18.58
N HIS A 188 3.64 11.87 17.91
CA HIS A 188 2.28 12.19 17.48
C HIS A 188 1.20 11.74 18.48
N GLY A 189 1.59 11.42 19.71
CA GLY A 189 0.69 11.19 20.84
C GLY A 189 0.13 9.78 20.96
N TYR A 190 0.61 8.81 20.16
CA TYR A 190 0.21 7.41 20.28
C TYR A 190 1.04 6.68 21.34
N ALA A 191 0.44 5.69 22.01
CA ALA A 191 1.15 4.87 22.99
C ALA A 191 2.23 4.02 22.29
N ARG A 192 3.34 3.71 22.98
CA ARG A 192 4.46 2.90 22.45
C ARG A 192 4.05 1.50 21.95
N THR A 193 2.91 1.01 22.44
CA THR A 193 2.34 -0.32 22.13
C THR A 193 1.25 -0.26 21.06
N THR A 194 0.94 0.91 20.51
CA THR A 194 -0.19 1.10 19.59
C THR A 194 -0.03 0.21 18.37
N ALA A 195 -0.90 -0.81 18.25
CA ALA A 195 -1.12 -1.54 17.02
C ALA A 195 -1.90 -0.64 16.03
N PRO A 196 -1.94 -0.92 14.72
CA PRO A 196 -2.68 -0.11 13.76
C PRO A 196 -4.20 -0.23 13.99
N SER A 197 -4.74 0.47 14.99
CA SER A 197 -6.17 0.70 15.16
C SER A 197 -6.46 2.13 14.70
N TRP A 198 -6.90 2.27 13.46
CA TRP A 198 -7.35 3.56 12.94
C TRP A 198 -8.73 3.89 13.52
N SER A 199 -8.76 4.71 14.57
CA SER A 199 -9.96 5.47 14.95
C SER A 199 -9.78 6.90 14.44
N SER A 200 -10.37 7.22 13.28
CA SER A 200 -10.62 8.58 12.77
C SER A 200 -9.62 9.67 13.19
N GLY A 201 -8.49 9.79 12.50
CA GLY A 201 -7.82 11.07 12.19
C GLY A 201 -7.40 12.04 13.31
N ARG A 202 -7.62 11.72 14.58
CA ARG A 202 -7.24 12.59 15.71
C ARG A 202 -6.10 11.91 16.45
N SER A 203 -4.99 12.62 16.61
CA SER A 203 -4.03 12.26 17.65
C SER A 203 -4.78 12.23 19.00
N PRO A 204 -4.37 11.39 19.96
CA PRO A 204 -4.96 11.44 21.31
C PRO A 204 -4.93 12.84 21.93
N ALA A 205 -3.91 13.64 21.61
CA ALA A 205 -3.80 15.05 22.02
C ALA A 205 -4.89 15.97 21.44
N GLN A 206 -5.46 15.67 20.27
CA GLN A 206 -6.55 16.43 19.67
C GLN A 206 -7.95 16.03 20.19
N ARG A 207 -8.05 14.99 21.03
CA ARG A 207 -9.33 14.64 21.68
C ARG A 207 -9.66 15.60 22.83
N ASP A 208 -8.64 16.13 23.50
CA ASP A 208 -8.81 16.94 24.71
C ASP A 208 -9.12 18.43 24.42
N GLN A 209 -8.88 18.89 23.19
CA GLN A 209 -9.18 20.29 22.80
C GLN A 209 -10.65 20.52 22.40
N SER A 210 -11.54 19.55 22.58
CA SER A 210 -12.99 19.71 22.32
C SER A 210 -13.75 20.44 23.44
N HIS A 211 -13.04 20.89 24.49
CA HIS A 211 -13.62 21.60 25.64
C HIS A 211 -13.44 23.12 25.65
N PHE A 212 -12.78 23.71 24.65
CA PHE A 212 -12.76 25.17 24.49
C PHE A 212 -13.23 25.55 23.10
N ARG A 213 -14.31 26.34 23.09
CA ARG A 213 -15.01 26.88 21.92
C ARG A 213 -14.13 27.79 21.08
#